data_AF-A0A955J2F6-F1
#
_entry.id   AF-A0A955J2F6-F1
#
_cell.length_a   1.000
_cell.length_b   1.000
_cell.length_c   1.000
_cell.angle_alpha   90.00
_cell.angle_beta   90.00
_cell.angle_gamma   90.00
#
_symmetry.space_group_name_H-M   'P 1'
#
loop_
_entity.id
_entity.type
_entity.pdbx_description
1 polymer ?
#
loop_
_entity_poly.entity_id
_entity_poly.type
_entity_poly.pdbx_seq_one_letter_code
_entity_poly.pdbx_strand_id
1 'polypeptide(L)'
;MIKQFIKTTILIAVLALPLAGTFALSVHAQTTSSDYELRCEGAQSTLRTTVRSRDLHTRVDRLQAYRYIEKNLDAFTQRLENNNQPEAEQFRELTTQLATLIGQFTANYEEYDAARDSVSDIEGCRGNFDAFQKNLYDAREKRAKVSADVADIHSLLDSDVRNQLSTLLEALQESEVAYE
;
A
#
# COMPACT_ATOMS: atom_id res chain seq x y z
N MET A 1 0.98 17.61 57.52
CA MET A 1 2.22 17.47 58.33
C MET A 1 2.72 16.05 58.16
N ILE A 2 4.00 15.92 57.78
CA ILE A 2 4.96 14.85 58.11
C ILE A 2 4.61 13.45 57.57
N LYS A 3 5.17 13.01 56.43
CA LYS A 3 6.53 12.47 56.18
C LYS A 3 6.82 11.11 56.86
N GLN A 4 7.42 10.25 56.01
CA GLN A 4 8.40 9.19 56.27
C GLN A 4 7.87 7.78 56.61
N PHE A 5 8.12 6.72 55.81
CA PHE A 5 9.36 6.12 55.23
C PHE A 5 9.81 4.91 56.06
N ILE A 6 10.24 3.85 55.34
CA ILE A 6 11.27 2.81 55.68
C ILE A 6 10.73 1.38 55.56
N LYS A 7 10.97 0.68 54.43
CA LYS A 7 12.10 -0.20 54.04
C LYS A 7 11.71 -1.68 54.16
N THR A 8 11.55 -2.41 53.04
CA THR A 8 12.58 -3.23 52.36
C THR A 8 12.60 -4.69 52.83
N THR A 9 11.98 -5.60 52.06
CA THR A 9 12.45 -6.99 51.85
C THR A 9 11.74 -7.52 50.59
N ILE A 10 12.27 -7.30 49.38
CA ILE A 10 13.09 -8.24 48.61
C ILE A 10 12.71 -9.72 48.85
N LEU A 11 11.92 -10.29 47.93
CA LEU A 11 12.13 -11.67 47.53
C LEU A 11 11.92 -11.79 46.02
N ILE A 12 13.04 -11.65 45.32
CA ILE A 12 13.21 -12.04 43.92
C ILE A 12 13.28 -13.57 43.92
N ALA A 13 12.21 -14.23 43.51
CA ALA A 13 12.23 -15.64 43.15
C ALA A 13 12.20 -15.74 41.63
N VAL A 14 13.41 -15.84 41.08
CA VAL A 14 13.73 -16.19 39.71
C VAL A 14 13.06 -17.52 39.38
N LEU A 15 11.95 -17.48 38.65
CA LEU A 15 11.49 -18.63 37.86
C LEU A 15 11.93 -18.40 36.42
N ALA A 16 13.23 -18.63 36.19
CA ALA A 16 13.79 -18.79 34.87
C ALA A 16 13.25 -20.09 34.28
N LEU A 17 12.08 -20.01 33.64
CA LEU A 17 11.64 -21.00 32.66
C LEU A 17 12.60 -20.92 31.48
N PRO A 18 13.37 -21.97 31.16
CA PRO A 18 14.05 -22.01 29.88
C PRO A 18 12.96 -22.16 28.81
N LEU A 19 12.72 -21.09 28.05
CA LEU A 19 12.17 -21.16 26.70
C LEU A 19 13.17 -21.92 25.82
N ALA A 20 13.27 -23.23 26.05
CA ALA A 20 14.03 -24.14 25.23
C ALA A 20 13.16 -24.49 24.02
N GLY A 21 13.50 -23.87 22.89
CA GLY A 21 13.36 -24.46 21.57
C GLY A 21 11.95 -24.94 21.20
N THR A 22 11.10 -24.00 20.80
CA THR A 22 10.19 -24.30 19.69
C THR A 22 11.07 -24.62 18.48
N PHE A 23 11.38 -25.91 18.30
CA PHE A 23 11.83 -26.40 17.02
C PHE A 23 10.79 -25.94 16.00
N ALA A 24 11.21 -25.04 15.12
CA ALA A 24 10.57 -24.85 13.85
C ALA A 24 10.55 -26.24 13.19
N LEU A 25 9.44 -26.95 13.33
CA LEU A 25 9.07 -27.99 12.40
C LEU A 25 8.88 -27.25 11.08
N SER A 26 9.97 -27.15 10.33
CA SER A 26 9.93 -26.98 8.90
C SER A 26 9.12 -28.14 8.37
N VAL A 27 7.79 -27.98 8.33
CA VAL A 27 6.91 -28.79 7.50
C VAL A 27 7.33 -28.46 6.07
N HIS A 28 8.40 -29.10 5.62
CA HIS A 28 8.59 -29.38 4.21
C HIS A 28 7.49 -30.37 3.87
N ALA A 29 6.29 -29.85 3.61
CA ALA A 29 5.30 -30.57 2.83
C ALA A 29 6.02 -30.93 1.54
N GLN A 30 6.37 -32.21 1.41
CA GLN A 30 6.99 -32.77 0.22
C GLN A 30 5.87 -32.89 -0.81
N THR A 31 5.47 -31.74 -1.35
CA THR A 31 4.47 -31.64 -2.41
C THR A 31 5.05 -32.35 -3.63
N THR A 32 4.49 -33.51 -3.95
CA THR A 32 4.78 -34.22 -5.20
C THR A 32 4.35 -33.37 -6.39
N SER A 33 5.00 -33.50 -7.56
CA SER A 33 4.66 -32.65 -8.74
C SER A 33 3.17 -32.70 -9.11
N SER A 34 2.51 -33.84 -8.86
CA SER A 34 1.07 -34.05 -9.06
C SER A 34 0.19 -33.11 -8.22
N ASP A 35 0.64 -32.65 -7.04
CA ASP A 35 -0.11 -31.69 -6.21
C ASP A 35 -0.02 -30.27 -6.78
N TYR A 36 1.07 -29.92 -7.45
CA TYR A 36 1.25 -28.60 -8.06
C TYR A 36 0.41 -28.44 -9.33
N GLU A 37 0.29 -29.51 -10.12
CA GLU A 37 -0.56 -29.55 -11.32
C GLU A 37 -2.05 -29.35 -10.99
N LEU A 38 -2.55 -29.98 -9.92
CA LEU A 38 -3.93 -29.80 -9.45
C LEU A 38 -4.19 -28.39 -8.91
N ARG A 39 -3.18 -27.79 -8.27
CA ARG A 39 -3.27 -26.43 -7.72
C ARG A 39 -3.25 -25.35 -8.79
N CYS A 40 -2.70 -25.64 -9.96
CA CYS A 40 -2.61 -24.68 -11.05
C CYS A 40 -3.99 -24.43 -11.70
N GLU A 41 -4.79 -25.48 -11.90
CA GLU A 41 -6.19 -25.35 -12.35
C GLU A 41 -7.06 -24.59 -11.33
N GLY A 42 -6.86 -24.86 -10.04
CA GLY A 42 -7.55 -24.13 -8.96
C GLY A 42 -7.19 -22.64 -8.95
N ALA A 43 -5.91 -22.31 -9.16
CA ALA A 43 -5.46 -20.93 -9.27
C ALA A 43 -6.05 -20.23 -10.50
N GLN A 44 -6.02 -20.86 -11.68
CA GLN A 44 -6.64 -20.32 -12.89
C GLN A 44 -8.15 -20.12 -12.74
N SER A 45 -8.85 -21.09 -12.14
CA SER A 45 -10.28 -20.98 -11.85
C SER A 45 -10.57 -19.78 -10.94
N THR A 46 -9.76 -19.60 -9.89
CA THR A 46 -9.88 -18.45 -8.98
C THR A 46 -9.67 -17.12 -9.73
N LEU A 47 -8.66 -17.05 -10.60
CA LEU A 47 -8.40 -15.86 -11.42
C LEU A 47 -9.53 -15.56 -12.41
N ARG A 48 -10.10 -16.60 -13.05
CA ARG A 48 -11.20 -16.44 -14.02
C ARG A 48 -12.55 -16.13 -13.36
N THR A 49 -12.81 -16.66 -12.16
CA THR A 49 -14.15 -16.64 -11.55
C THR A 49 -14.28 -15.70 -10.36
N THR A 50 -13.31 -15.69 -9.46
CA THR A 50 -13.33 -14.90 -8.23
C THR A 50 -12.70 -13.53 -8.45
N VAL A 51 -11.52 -13.49 -9.09
CA VAL A 51 -10.77 -12.25 -9.34
C VAL A 51 -10.97 -11.84 -10.81
N ARG A 52 -12.23 -11.73 -11.24
CA ARG A 52 -12.58 -11.40 -12.63
C ARG A 52 -11.86 -10.13 -13.09
N SER A 53 -11.53 -10.05 -14.38
CA SER A 53 -11.03 -8.81 -15.01
C SER A 53 -11.90 -7.59 -14.72
N ARG A 54 -13.23 -7.76 -14.68
CA ARG A 54 -14.16 -6.69 -14.28
C ARG A 54 -14.11 -6.29 -12.81
N ASP A 55 -13.72 -7.19 -11.89
CA ASP A 55 -13.67 -6.86 -10.46
C ASP A 55 -12.47 -5.97 -10.11
N LEU A 56 -11.43 -6.01 -10.95
CA LEU A 56 -10.36 -5.01 -10.95
C LEU A 56 -10.85 -3.64 -11.47
N HIS A 57 -11.87 -3.61 -12.32
CA HIS A 57 -12.56 -2.38 -12.72
C HIS A 57 -13.52 -1.83 -11.64
N THR A 58 -13.82 -2.57 -10.57
CA THR A 58 -14.46 -2.04 -9.35
C THR A 58 -13.43 -1.61 -8.29
N ARG A 59 -12.21 -2.16 -8.31
CA ARG A 59 -11.04 -1.55 -7.61
C ARG A 59 -10.62 -0.19 -8.20
N VAL A 60 -11.18 0.19 -9.35
CA VAL A 60 -11.23 1.57 -9.87
C VAL A 60 -11.70 2.57 -8.83
N ASP A 61 -12.43 2.16 -7.79
CA ASP A 61 -12.77 3.04 -6.66
C ASP A 61 -11.53 3.72 -6.06
N ARG A 62 -10.38 3.03 -5.98
CA ARG A 62 -9.14 3.63 -5.49
C ARG A 62 -8.56 4.65 -6.46
N LEU A 63 -8.52 4.32 -7.75
CA LEU A 63 -8.02 5.24 -8.78
C LEU A 63 -8.92 6.47 -8.89
N GLN A 64 -10.24 6.29 -8.84
CA GLN A 64 -11.22 7.38 -8.81
C GLN A 64 -11.06 8.22 -7.56
N ALA A 65 -10.86 7.61 -6.39
CA ALA A 65 -10.59 8.33 -5.16
C ALA A 65 -9.30 9.15 -5.25
N TYR A 66 -8.19 8.57 -5.74
CA TYR A 66 -6.94 9.30 -5.89
C TYR A 66 -7.06 10.46 -6.90
N ARG A 67 -7.70 10.23 -8.05
CA ARG A 67 -7.98 11.29 -9.04
C ARG A 67 -8.91 12.36 -8.49
N TYR A 68 -9.89 11.98 -7.67
CA TYR A 68 -10.76 12.94 -7.00
C TYR A 68 -9.98 13.79 -6.01
N ILE A 69 -9.11 13.19 -5.19
CA ILE A 69 -8.26 13.90 -4.25
C ILE A 69 -7.31 14.85 -4.99
N GLU A 70 -6.58 14.34 -5.98
CA GLU A 70 -5.64 15.13 -6.80
C GLU A 70 -6.34 16.33 -7.45
N LYS A 71 -7.50 16.14 -8.09
CA LYS A 71 -8.27 17.24 -8.68
C LYS A 71 -8.65 18.32 -7.67
N ASN A 72 -9.05 17.95 -6.46
CA ASN A 72 -9.41 18.92 -5.43
C ASN A 72 -8.18 19.66 -4.88
N LEU A 73 -7.06 18.94 -4.69
CA LEU A 73 -5.80 19.53 -4.27
C LEU A 73 -5.23 20.48 -5.33
N ASP A 74 -5.33 20.13 -6.60
CA ASP A 74 -4.92 20.99 -7.72
C ASP A 74 -5.73 22.29 -7.77
N ALA A 75 -7.06 22.17 -7.70
CA ALA A 75 -7.94 23.33 -7.65
C ALA A 75 -7.69 24.21 -6.42
N PHE A 76 -7.36 23.61 -5.27
CA PHE A 76 -6.99 24.34 -4.06
C PHE A 76 -5.64 25.05 -4.23
N THR A 77 -4.61 24.35 -4.71
CA THR A 77 -3.28 24.90 -5.02
C THR A 77 -3.39 26.11 -5.94
N GLN A 78 -4.17 25.98 -7.02
CA GLN A 78 -4.34 27.06 -7.99
C GLN A 78 -4.97 28.31 -7.37
N ARG A 79 -5.84 28.15 -6.36
CA ARG A 79 -6.38 29.30 -5.62
C ARG A 79 -5.34 29.94 -4.72
N LEU A 80 -4.44 29.17 -4.09
CA LEU A 80 -3.34 29.71 -3.31
C LEU A 80 -2.42 30.55 -4.18
N GLU A 81 -2.01 30.00 -5.34
CA GLU A 81 -1.16 30.67 -6.32
C GLU A 81 -1.80 31.98 -6.82
N ASN A 82 -3.07 31.93 -7.23
CA ASN A 82 -3.78 33.10 -7.75
C ASN A 82 -3.95 34.22 -6.72
N ASN A 83 -3.94 33.89 -5.43
CA ASN A 83 -4.06 34.86 -4.35
C ASN A 83 -2.71 35.20 -3.69
N ASN A 84 -1.59 34.76 -4.26
CA ASN A 84 -0.23 34.93 -3.72
C ASN A 84 -0.13 34.51 -2.25
N GLN A 85 -0.79 33.41 -1.88
CA GLN A 85 -0.75 32.89 -0.52
C GLN A 85 0.63 32.29 -0.21
N PRO A 86 1.06 32.31 1.06
CA PRO A 86 2.27 31.61 1.46
C PRO A 86 2.15 30.11 1.16
N GLU A 87 3.30 29.44 1.01
CA GLU A 87 3.39 27.99 0.81
C GLU A 87 2.74 27.44 -0.48
N ALA A 88 2.28 28.29 -1.39
CA ALA A 88 1.60 27.88 -2.62
C ALA A 88 2.50 27.03 -3.54
N GLU A 89 3.79 27.38 -3.65
CA GLU A 89 4.78 26.67 -4.47
C GLU A 89 5.07 25.27 -3.90
N GLN A 90 5.28 25.18 -2.59
CA GLN A 90 5.46 23.90 -1.89
C GLN A 90 4.25 22.99 -2.06
N PHE A 91 3.04 23.54 -1.96
CA PHE A 91 1.81 22.77 -2.17
C PHE A 91 1.63 22.31 -3.63
N ARG A 92 2.12 23.11 -4.59
CA ARG A 92 2.17 22.76 -6.02
C ARG A 92 3.11 21.58 -6.29
N GLU A 93 4.27 21.54 -5.66
CA GLU A 93 5.20 20.42 -5.77
C GLU A 93 4.56 19.10 -5.30
N LEU A 94 3.93 19.11 -4.11
CA LEU A 94 3.24 17.93 -3.56
C LEU A 94 2.09 17.46 -4.46
N THR A 95 1.29 18.38 -4.99
CA THR A 95 0.19 18.02 -5.88
C THR A 95 0.69 17.43 -7.21
N THR A 96 1.80 17.96 -7.74
CA THR A 96 2.44 17.43 -8.95
C THR A 96 3.04 16.04 -8.70
N GLN A 97 3.64 15.84 -7.53
CA GLN A 97 4.15 14.53 -7.10
C GLN A 97 3.00 13.51 -6.97
N LEU A 98 1.86 13.92 -6.39
CA LEU A 98 0.67 13.06 -6.29
C LEU A 98 0.17 12.65 -7.68
N ALA A 99 0.06 13.59 -8.62
CA ALA A 99 -0.33 13.28 -10.00
C ALA A 99 0.63 12.29 -10.67
N THR A 100 1.94 12.43 -10.40
CA THR A 100 2.97 11.51 -10.90
C THR A 100 2.79 10.10 -10.34
N LEU A 101 2.59 9.96 -9.03
CA LEU A 101 2.37 8.66 -8.38
C LEU A 101 1.07 8.00 -8.87
N ILE A 102 0.00 8.76 -9.09
CA ILE A 102 -1.25 8.25 -9.68
C ILE A 102 -1.02 7.73 -11.09
N GLY A 103 -0.20 8.42 -11.89
CA GLY A 103 0.20 7.98 -13.22
C GLY A 103 0.97 6.65 -13.18
N GLN A 104 1.94 6.54 -12.28
CA GLN A 104 2.72 5.32 -12.07
C GLN A 104 1.85 4.14 -11.61
N PHE A 105 0.98 4.37 -10.62
CA PHE A 105 0.00 3.39 -10.16
C PHE A 105 -0.87 2.89 -11.31
N THR A 106 -1.36 3.80 -12.17
CA THR A 106 -2.19 3.44 -13.33
C THR A 106 -1.42 2.50 -14.28
N ALA A 107 -0.21 2.88 -14.66
CA ALA A 107 0.61 2.09 -15.58
C ALA A 107 0.99 0.71 -15.00
N ASN A 108 1.48 0.66 -13.77
CA ASN A 108 1.85 -0.59 -13.09
C ASN A 108 0.62 -1.50 -12.89
N TYR A 109 -0.56 -0.92 -12.69
CA TYR A 109 -1.79 -1.68 -12.58
C TYR A 109 -2.21 -2.33 -13.90
N GLU A 110 -2.11 -1.59 -15.00
CA GLU A 110 -2.37 -2.14 -16.35
C GLU A 110 -1.39 -3.28 -16.68
N GLU A 111 -0.10 -3.14 -16.34
CA GLU A 111 0.88 -4.23 -16.48
C GLU A 111 0.51 -5.45 -15.63
N TYR A 112 0.10 -5.23 -14.38
CA TYR A 112 -0.35 -6.31 -13.51
C TYR A 112 -1.60 -7.02 -14.04
N ASP A 113 -2.57 -6.27 -14.56
CA ASP A 113 -3.80 -6.83 -15.13
C ASP A 113 -3.49 -7.74 -16.33
N ALA A 114 -2.64 -7.27 -17.25
CA ALA A 114 -2.18 -8.05 -18.39
C ALA A 114 -1.37 -9.30 -17.98
N ALA A 115 -0.49 -9.18 -16.98
CA ALA A 115 0.28 -10.30 -16.44
C ALA A 115 -0.64 -11.35 -15.78
N ARG A 116 -1.67 -10.90 -15.05
CA ARG A 116 -2.68 -11.77 -14.46
C ARG A 116 -3.44 -12.54 -15.53
N ASP A 117 -3.89 -11.86 -16.59
CA ASP A 117 -4.61 -12.48 -17.70
C ASP A 117 -3.73 -13.54 -18.39
N SER A 118 -2.44 -13.25 -18.54
CA SER A 118 -1.46 -14.21 -19.05
C SER A 118 -1.34 -15.48 -18.19
N VAL A 119 -1.70 -15.46 -16.90
CA VAL A 119 -1.79 -16.67 -16.05
C VAL A 119 -3.10 -17.40 -16.30
N SER A 120 -4.22 -16.66 -16.37
CA SER A 120 -5.53 -17.26 -16.58
C SER A 120 -5.69 -17.84 -17.97
N ASP A 121 -4.97 -17.37 -18.98
CA ASP A 121 -5.21 -17.73 -20.38
C ASP A 121 -4.40 -18.95 -20.84
N ILE A 122 -3.53 -19.50 -19.99
CA ILE A 122 -2.78 -20.72 -20.30
C ILE A 122 -3.76 -21.89 -20.46
N GLU A 123 -3.78 -22.47 -21.66
CA GLU A 123 -4.53 -23.69 -21.94
C GLU A 123 -3.80 -24.92 -21.38
N GLY A 124 -4.56 -25.91 -20.89
CA GLY A 124 -3.99 -27.17 -20.43
C GLY A 124 -2.90 -27.00 -19.38
N CYS A 125 -3.19 -26.27 -18.30
CA CYS A 125 -2.20 -25.85 -17.29
C CYS A 125 -1.30 -26.98 -16.76
N ARG A 126 -1.81 -28.21 -16.60
CA ARG A 126 -0.99 -29.36 -16.19
C ARG A 126 0.11 -29.69 -17.21
N GLY A 127 -0.21 -29.63 -18.49
CA GLY A 127 0.75 -29.86 -19.58
C GLY A 127 1.67 -28.66 -19.85
N ASN A 128 1.33 -27.48 -19.32
CA ASN A 128 2.04 -26.22 -19.51
C ASN A 128 2.48 -25.61 -18.16
N PHE A 129 2.84 -26.45 -17.19
CA PHE A 129 3.08 -26.02 -15.81
C PHE A 129 4.22 -25.01 -15.69
N ASP A 130 5.32 -25.18 -16.44
CA ASP A 130 6.45 -24.24 -16.41
C ASP A 130 6.05 -22.83 -16.90
N ALA A 131 5.23 -22.75 -17.95
CA ALA A 131 4.68 -21.50 -18.44
C ALA A 131 3.74 -20.87 -17.40
N PHE A 132 2.92 -21.69 -16.73
CA PHE A 132 2.07 -21.24 -15.64
C PHE A 132 2.88 -20.66 -14.48
N GLN A 133 3.92 -21.37 -14.04
CA GLN A 133 4.77 -20.92 -12.94
C GLN A 133 5.49 -19.60 -13.29
N LYS A 134 6.01 -19.48 -14.52
CA LYS A 134 6.65 -18.26 -15.00
C LYS A 134 5.68 -17.07 -15.01
N ASN A 135 4.51 -17.22 -15.62
CA ASN A 135 3.52 -16.14 -15.71
C ASN A 135 2.99 -15.78 -14.31
N LEU A 136 2.81 -16.77 -13.44
CA LEU A 136 2.39 -16.54 -12.06
C LEU A 136 3.42 -15.74 -11.27
N TYR A 137 4.71 -16.02 -11.50
CA TYR A 137 5.80 -15.27 -10.88
C TYR A 137 5.81 -13.81 -11.35
N ASP A 138 5.71 -13.57 -12.67
CA ASP A 138 5.65 -12.20 -13.21
C ASP A 138 4.43 -11.43 -12.70
N ALA A 139 3.24 -12.05 -12.68
CA ALA A 139 2.04 -11.43 -12.12
C ALA A 139 2.21 -11.07 -10.63
N ARG A 140 2.94 -11.87 -9.85
CA ARG A 140 3.25 -11.56 -8.44
C ARG A 140 4.21 -10.38 -8.31
N GLU A 141 5.23 -10.29 -9.15
CA GLU A 141 6.15 -9.15 -9.16
C GLU A 141 5.43 -7.86 -9.52
N LYS A 142 4.59 -7.87 -10.57
CA LYS A 142 3.80 -6.69 -10.95
C LYS A 142 2.80 -6.29 -9.86
N ARG A 143 2.16 -7.26 -9.19
CA ARG A 143 1.31 -6.98 -8.03
C ARG A 143 2.07 -6.31 -6.90
N ALA A 144 3.31 -6.69 -6.65
CA ALA A 144 4.14 -6.07 -5.62
C ALA A 144 4.41 -4.59 -5.93
N LYS A 145 4.65 -4.24 -7.20
CA LYS A 145 4.77 -2.84 -7.63
C LYS A 145 3.51 -2.03 -7.36
N VAL A 146 2.34 -2.53 -7.78
CA VAL A 146 1.04 -1.88 -7.49
C VAL A 146 0.85 -1.67 -5.99
N SER A 147 1.28 -2.63 -5.16
CA SER A 147 1.22 -2.50 -3.71
C SER A 147 2.15 -1.42 -3.17
N ALA A 148 3.33 -1.26 -3.77
CA ALA A 148 4.28 -0.20 -3.42
C ALA A 148 3.72 1.17 -3.83
N ASP A 149 3.18 1.30 -5.03
CA ASP A 149 2.57 2.56 -5.51
C ASP A 149 1.44 3.04 -4.57
N VAL A 150 0.60 2.11 -4.08
CA VAL A 150 -0.45 2.42 -3.09
C VAL A 150 0.17 2.93 -1.78
N ALA A 151 1.26 2.30 -1.33
CA ALA A 151 1.94 2.72 -0.11
C ALA A 151 2.57 4.11 -0.28
N ASP A 152 3.15 4.40 -1.44
CA ASP A 152 3.77 5.69 -1.75
C ASP A 152 2.71 6.81 -1.82
N ILE A 153 1.57 6.56 -2.51
CA ILE A 153 0.45 7.51 -2.55
C ILE A 153 -0.08 7.76 -1.13
N HIS A 154 -0.27 6.71 -0.33
CA HIS A 154 -0.76 6.88 1.05
C HIS A 154 0.24 7.63 1.91
N SER A 155 1.54 7.34 1.78
CA SER A 155 2.59 8.05 2.50
C SER A 155 2.54 9.55 2.18
N LEU A 156 2.48 9.91 0.90
CA LEU A 156 2.40 11.31 0.47
C LEU A 156 1.14 12.01 1.01
N LEU A 157 -0.02 11.34 0.95
CA LEU A 157 -1.29 11.91 1.41
C LEU A 157 -1.37 12.05 2.94
N ASP A 158 -0.98 11.01 3.68
CA ASP A 158 -1.15 10.94 5.13
C ASP A 158 -0.10 11.75 5.90
N SER A 159 1.10 11.89 5.33
CA SER A 159 2.19 12.65 5.94
C SER A 159 2.37 14.01 5.28
N ASP A 160 2.92 14.07 4.07
CA ASP A 160 3.39 15.31 3.46
C ASP A 160 2.25 16.29 3.18
N VAL A 161 1.20 15.86 2.46
CA VAL A 161 0.05 16.71 2.13
C VAL A 161 -0.67 17.16 3.38
N ARG A 162 -0.90 16.25 4.34
CA ARG A 162 -1.60 16.57 5.58
C ARG A 162 -0.81 17.55 6.46
N ASN A 163 0.50 17.35 6.59
CA ASN A 163 1.37 18.25 7.34
C ASN A 163 1.42 19.62 6.67
N GLN A 164 1.56 19.67 5.35
CA GLN A 164 1.60 20.93 4.61
C GLN A 164 0.27 21.70 4.70
N LEU A 165 -0.87 21.00 4.69
CA LEU A 165 -2.18 21.61 4.94
C LEU A 165 -2.27 22.22 6.36
N SER A 166 -1.67 21.57 7.36
CA SER A 166 -1.61 22.10 8.73
C SER A 166 -0.74 23.36 8.80
N THR A 167 0.47 23.31 8.23
CA THR A 167 1.38 24.46 8.16
C THR A 167 0.76 25.65 7.44
N LEU A 168 0.08 25.40 6.32
CA LEU A 168 -0.62 26.43 5.57
C LEU A 168 -1.75 27.06 6.39
N LEU A 169 -2.54 26.25 7.11
CA LEU A 169 -3.62 26.76 7.95
C LEU A 169 -3.07 27.70 9.04
N GLU A 170 -1.97 27.32 9.69
CA GLU A 170 -1.30 28.14 10.71
C GLU A 170 -0.81 29.47 10.09
N ALA A 171 -0.14 29.42 8.94
CA ALA A 171 0.36 30.61 8.25
C ALA A 171 -0.77 31.58 7.84
N LEU A 172 -1.90 31.04 7.36
CA LEU A 172 -3.05 31.85 6.97
C LEU A 172 -3.70 32.53 8.19
N GLN A 173 -3.81 31.83 9.32
CA GLN A 173 -4.36 32.40 10.55
C GLN A 173 -3.47 33.50 11.13
N GLU A 174 -2.15 33.32 11.11
CA GLU A 174 -1.20 34.36 11.55
C GLU A 174 -1.26 35.59 10.65
N SER A 175 -1.50 35.41 9.34
CA SER A 175 -1.63 36.51 8.40
C SER A 175 -2.88 37.37 8.61
N GLU A 176 -4.00 36.80 9.09
CA GLU A 176 -5.22 37.55 9.42
C GLU A 176 -5.03 38.45 10.65
N VAL A 177 -4.33 37.96 11.68
CA VAL A 177 -4.09 38.71 12.93
C VAL A 177 -3.19 39.93 12.72
N ALA A 178 -2.37 39.95 11.66
CA ALA A 178 -1.47 41.06 11.35
C ALA A 178 -2.17 42.30 10.77
N TYR A 179 -3.45 42.19 10.37
CA TYR A 179 -4.22 43.28 9.75
C TYR A 179 -5.36 43.83 10.63
N GLU A 180 -5.52 43.35 11.87
CA GLU A 180 -6.39 43.93 12.91
C GLU A 180 -5.62 44.87 13.86
#